data_AF-A0A3D3X897-F1
#
_entry.id   AF-A0A3D3X897-F1
#
_cell.length_a   1.000
_cell.length_b   1.000
_cell.length_c   1.000
_cell.angle_alpha   90.00
_cell.angle_beta   90.00
_cell.angle_gamma   90.00
#
_symmetry.space_group_name_H-M   'P 1'
#
loop_
_entity.id
_entity.type
_entity.pdbx_description
1 polymer ?
#
loop_
_entity_poly.entity_id
_entity_poly.type
_entity_poly.pdbx_seq_one_letter_code
_entity_poly.pdbx_strand_id
1 'polypeptide(L)' 'SDYPNQINNVLCFPGIFRGALDCRAKAITEEMKLAASHAIAESLDEEHLNPDYIIPTVFDKSVTPKIAEAIAECHAKNH' A
#
# COMPACT_ATOMS: atom_id res chain seq x y z
N SER A 1 0.18 19.68 4.37
CA SER A 1 0.66 19.30 5.71
C SER A 1 2.13 18.98 5.61
N ASP A 2 2.97 19.79 6.21
CA ASP A 2 4.43 19.69 6.07
C ASP A 2 5.07 18.99 7.28
N TYR A 3 4.33 18.08 7.90
CA TYR A 3 4.82 17.29 9.03
C TYR A 3 5.39 15.97 8.54
N PRO A 4 6.60 15.57 9.03
CA PRO A 4 7.18 14.28 8.73
C PRO A 4 6.26 13.15 9.20
N ASN A 5 6.37 11.99 8.53
CA ASN A 5 5.67 10.76 8.89
C ASN A 5 4.14 10.83 8.94
N GLN A 6 3.50 11.43 7.94
CA GLN A 6 2.04 11.50 7.90
C GLN A 6 1.39 10.14 7.61
N ILE A 7 0.78 9.59 8.65
CA ILE A 7 -0.09 8.41 8.55
C ILE A 7 -1.47 8.88 8.07
N ASN A 8 -1.81 8.54 6.82
CA ASN A 8 -3.09 8.90 6.24
C ASN A 8 -3.62 7.77 5.33
N ASN A 9 -4.92 7.49 5.43
CA ASN A 9 -5.60 6.48 4.62
C ASN A 9 -5.57 6.79 3.11
N VAL A 10 -5.39 8.05 2.72
CA VAL A 10 -5.18 8.47 1.32
C VAL A 10 -3.99 7.74 0.68
N LEU A 11 -2.99 7.33 1.47
CA LEU A 11 -1.86 6.54 0.99
C LEU A 11 -2.28 5.14 0.53
N CYS A 12 -3.29 4.56 1.17
CA CYS A 12 -3.60 3.15 1.08
C CYS A 12 -4.87 2.85 0.26
N PHE A 13 -5.93 3.65 0.44
CA PHE A 13 -7.23 3.41 -0.19
C PHE A 13 -7.18 3.33 -1.72
N PRO A 14 -6.50 4.23 -2.45
CA PRO A 14 -6.46 4.14 -3.91
C PRO A 14 -5.89 2.81 -4.40
N GLY A 15 -4.81 2.33 -3.76
CA GLY A 15 -4.17 1.06 -4.09
C GLY A 15 -5.03 -0.15 -3.75
N ILE A 16 -5.60 -0.19 -2.54
CA ILE A 16 -6.47 -1.30 -2.09
C ILE A 16 -7.65 -1.46 -3.04
N PHE A 17 -8.38 -0.36 -3.31
CA PHE A 17 -9.56 -0.42 -4.16
C PHE A 17 -9.19 -0.75 -5.60
N ARG A 18 -8.08 -0.20 -6.12
CA ARG A 18 -7.63 -0.51 -7.46
C ARG A 18 -7.32 -2.00 -7.62
N GLY A 19 -6.53 -2.58 -6.72
CA GLY A 19 -6.18 -4.00 -6.77
C GLY A 19 -7.40 -4.90 -6.64
N ALA A 20 -8.31 -4.59 -5.70
CA ALA A 20 -9.54 -5.36 -5.51
C ALA A 20 -10.48 -5.31 -6.72
N LEU A 21 -10.57 -4.15 -7.40
CA LEU A 21 -11.34 -4.01 -8.64
C LEU A 21 -10.67 -4.76 -9.80
N ASP A 22 -9.35 -4.64 -9.95
CA ASP A 22 -8.58 -5.29 -11.01
C ASP A 22 -8.70 -6.83 -10.93
N CYS A 23 -8.66 -7.40 -9.72
CA CYS A 23 -8.82 -8.85 -9.51
C CYS A 23 -10.26 -9.30 -9.26
N ARG A 24 -11.24 -8.39 -9.27
CA ARG A 24 -12.67 -8.66 -9.02
C ARG A 24 -12.95 -9.36 -7.68
N ALA A 25 -12.21 -8.98 -6.64
CA ALA A 25 -12.41 -9.49 -5.29
C ALA A 25 -13.83 -9.16 -4.79
N LYS A 26 -14.48 -10.13 -4.13
CA LYS A 26 -15.83 -9.94 -3.55
C LYS A 26 -15.82 -9.14 -2.25
N ALA A 27 -14.69 -9.12 -1.55
CA ALA A 27 -14.48 -8.42 -0.29
C ALA A 27 -12.99 -8.12 -0.10
N ILE A 28 -12.67 -7.12 0.72
CA ILE A 28 -11.31 -6.87 1.20
C ILE A 28 -11.07 -7.72 2.43
N THR A 29 -10.15 -8.68 2.34
CA THR A 29 -9.84 -9.62 3.44
C THR A 29 -8.74 -9.07 4.36
N GLU A 30 -8.48 -9.74 5.49
CA GLU A 30 -7.37 -9.35 6.38
C GLU A 30 -6.00 -9.61 5.73
N GLU A 31 -5.88 -10.68 4.94
CA GLU A 31 -4.67 -11.00 4.17
C GLU A 31 -4.36 -9.89 3.16
N MET A 32 -5.40 -9.33 2.52
CA MET A 32 -5.27 -8.18 1.63
C MET A 32 -4.77 -6.93 2.37
N LYS A 33 -5.29 -6.66 3.58
CA LYS A 33 -4.82 -5.53 4.40
C LYS A 33 -3.35 -5.70 4.81
N LEU A 34 -2.95 -6.92 5.17
CA LEU A 34 -1.56 -7.25 5.46
C LEU A 34 -0.67 -7.07 4.22
N ALA A 35 -1.09 -7.58 3.06
CA ALA A 35 -0.37 -7.41 1.79
C ALA A 35 -0.17 -5.93 1.44
N ALA A 36 -1.22 -5.10 1.58
CA ALA A 36 -1.11 -3.65 1.38
C ALA A 36 -0.13 -3.00 2.37
N SER A 37 -0.11 -3.45 3.63
CA SER A 37 0.78 -2.91 4.67
C SER A 37 2.25 -3.25 4.35
N HIS A 38 2.53 -4.48 3.90
CA HIS A 38 3.85 -4.88 3.43
C HIS A 38 4.28 -4.08 2.20
N ALA A 39 3.40 -3.90 1.22
CA ALA A 39 3.69 -3.11 0.02
C ALA A 39 4.02 -1.63 0.33
N ILE A 40 3.38 -1.05 1.36
CA ILE A 40 3.73 0.30 1.84
C ILE A 40 5.11 0.30 2.49
N ALA A 41 5.42 -0.67 3.35
CA ALA A 41 6.73 -0.76 3.99
C ALA A 41 7.86 -0.95 2.97
N GLU A 42 7.68 -1.86 2.00
CA GLU A 42 8.63 -2.15 0.92
C GLU A 42 8.71 -1.02 -0.14
N SER A 43 7.83 -0.02 -0.06
CA SER A 43 7.93 1.17 -0.91
C SER A 43 9.00 2.15 -0.44
N LEU A 44 9.45 2.02 0.80
CA LEU A 44 10.53 2.82 1.38
C LEU A 44 11.88 2.26 0.93
N ASP A 45 12.80 3.16 0.61
CA ASP A 45 14.19 2.81 0.41
C ASP A 45 14.86 2.69 1.78
N GLU A 46 15.37 1.50 2.10
CA GLU A 46 16.02 1.20 3.38
C GLU A 46 17.20 2.14 3.66
N GLU A 47 17.91 2.60 2.61
CA GLU A 47 19.07 3.49 2.74
C GLU A 47 18.66 4.90 3.19
N HIS A 48 17.41 5.29 2.95
CA HIS A 48 16.90 6.62 3.24
C HIS A 48 16.00 6.66 4.49
N LEU A 49 15.77 5.51 5.13
CA LEU A 49 15.03 5.42 6.39
C LEU A 49 15.69 6.25 7.48
N ASN A 50 14.91 7.11 8.11
CA ASN A 50 15.36 7.94 9.21
C ASN A 50 14.17 8.31 10.12
N PRO A 51 14.39 8.90 11.31
CA PRO A 51 13.31 9.22 12.24
C PRO A 51 12.20 10.11 11.67
N ASP A 52 12.49 10.89 10.63
CA ASP A 52 11.54 11.79 9.96
C ASP A 52 10.97 11.19 8.65
N TYR A 53 11.39 9.98 8.27
CA TYR A 53 10.96 9.25 7.06
C TYR A 53 10.81 7.75 7.32
N ILE A 54 9.70 7.37 7.95
CA ILE A 54 9.30 5.97 8.23
C ILE A 54 8.05 5.53 7.46
N ILE A 55 7.43 6.43 6.70
CA ILE A 55 6.24 6.17 5.89
C ILE A 55 6.31 7.05 4.63
N PRO A 56 5.98 6.52 3.44
CA PRO A 56 6.01 7.31 2.23
C PRO A 56 4.99 8.45 2.28
N THR A 57 5.30 9.52 1.55
CA THR A 57 4.40 10.66 1.43
C THR A 57 3.17 10.32 0.60
N VAL A 58 2.02 10.94 0.93
CA VAL A 58 0.76 10.80 0.15
C VAL A 58 0.89 11.26 -1.31
N PHE A 59 1.96 11.98 -1.65
CA PHE A 59 2.25 12.42 -3.01
C PHE A 59 3.13 11.42 -3.79
N ASP A 60 3.62 10.35 -3.16
CA ASP A 60 4.38 9.31 -3.83
C ASP A 60 3.45 8.45 -4.69
N LYS A 61 3.51 8.70 -6.00
CA LYS A 61 2.68 8.01 -6.99
C LYS A 61 3.08 6.55 -7.19
N SER A 62 4.25 6.13 -6.72
CA SER A 62 4.73 4.75 -6.86
C SER A 62 4.05 3.77 -5.88
N VAL A 63 3.52 4.28 -4.76
CA VAL A 63 2.92 3.47 -3.69
C VAL A 63 1.61 2.82 -4.15
N THR A 64 0.75 3.59 -4.83
CA THR A 64 -0.58 3.09 -5.25
C THR A 64 -0.50 1.87 -6.18
N PRO A 65 0.33 1.86 -7.24
CA PRO A 65 0.53 0.67 -8.08
C PRO A 65 1.06 -0.54 -7.30
N LYS A 66 2.04 -0.35 -6.41
CA LYS A 66 2.63 -1.44 -5.60
C LYS A 66 1.58 -2.10 -4.71
N ILE A 67 0.74 -1.31 -4.04
CA ILE A 67 -0.37 -1.83 -3.23
C ILE A 67 -1.34 -2.61 -4.11
N ALA A 68 -1.74 -2.06 -5.26
CA ALA A 68 -2.71 -2.72 -6.15
C ALA A 68 -2.21 -4.09 -6.64
N GLU A 69 -0.94 -4.18 -7.02
CA GLU A 69 -0.26 -5.42 -7.41
C GLU A 69 -0.25 -6.43 -6.24
N ALA A 70 0.16 -6.01 -5.05
CA ALA A 70 0.18 -6.87 -3.86
C ALA A 70 -1.20 -7.43 -3.51
N ILE A 71 -2.27 -6.63 -3.66
CA ILE A 71 -3.65 -7.09 -3.49
C ILE A 71 -4.03 -8.14 -4.53
N ALA A 72 -3.70 -7.90 -5.80
CA ALA A 72 -4.02 -8.84 -6.88
C ALA A 72 -3.27 -10.17 -6.72
N GLU A 73 -1.99 -10.14 -6.35
CA GLU A 73 -1.21 -11.34 -6.05
C GLU A 73 -1.73 -12.09 -4.83
N CYS A 74 -2.06 -11.38 -3.75
CA CYS A 74 -2.66 -11.96 -2.55
C CYS A 74 -3.97 -12.68 -2.89
N HIS A 75 -4.81 -12.06 -3.72
CA HIS A 75 -6.05 -12.66 -4.20
C HIS A 75 -5.78 -13.95 -4.99
N ALA A 76 -4.84 -13.92 -5.93
CA ALA A 76 -4.51 -15.06 -6.79
C ALA A 76 -3.97 -16.27 -6.02
N LYS A 77 -3.29 -16.07 -4.88
CA LYS A 77 -2.77 -17.15 -4.03
C LYS A 77 -3.85 -17.87 -3.21
N ASN A 78 -5.00 -17.22 -3.01
CA ASN A 78 -6.09 -17.72 -2.17
C ASN A 78 -7.26 -18.33 -2.97
N HIS A 79 -7.09 -18.49 -4.29
CA HIS A 79 -8.07 -19.03 -5.24
C HIS A 79 -7.46 -20.16 -6.09
#